data_AF-A0A8T4VXK6-F1
#
_entry.id   AF-A0A8T4VXK6-F1
#
_cell.length_a   1.000
_cell.length_b   1.000
_cell.length_c   1.000
_cell.angle_alpha   90.00
_cell.angle_beta   90.00
_cell.angle_gamma   90.00
#
_symmetry.space_group_name_H-M   'P 1'
#
loop_
_entity.id
_entity.type
_entity.pdbx_description
1 polymer ?
#
loop_
_entity_poly.entity_id
_entity_poly.type
_entity_poly.pdbx_seq_one_letter_code
_entity_poly.pdbx_strand_id
1 'polypeptide(L)'
;KLPPCIKGILAEVQAGENVPHMGRFALVSFLNALKLTTQDIIDLFNTAPDFDEEKSRYQIDHITGEGSSTSYKPPGCDKLKTYGLCPSEEIDEICKKTIHPLSYYSYRWKLSKKKRKKSKKEKAEV
;
A
#
# COMPACT_ATOMS: atom_id res chain seq x y z
N LYS A 1 4.89 -7.22 -4.72
CA LYS A 1 5.90 -6.55 -3.87
C LYS A 1 5.49 -5.09 -3.71
N LEU A 2 5.43 -4.59 -2.49
CA LEU A 2 4.97 -3.24 -2.17
C LEU A 2 6.00 -2.16 -2.56
N PRO A 3 5.56 -0.95 -2.93
CA PRO A 3 6.41 0.24 -3.02
C PRO A 3 7.09 0.55 -1.68
N PRO A 4 8.32 1.11 -1.66
CA PRO A 4 9.03 1.45 -0.43
C PRO A 4 8.21 2.32 0.53
N CYS A 5 7.56 3.38 0.03
CA CYS A 5 6.70 4.25 0.84
C CYS A 5 5.56 3.52 1.54
N ILE A 6 4.81 2.68 0.82
CA ILE A 6 3.71 1.90 1.40
C ILE A 6 4.23 0.84 2.37
N LYS A 7 5.39 0.25 2.07
CA LYS A 7 6.04 -0.75 2.93
C LYS A 7 6.44 -0.15 4.28
N GLY A 8 7.02 1.06 4.28
CA GLY A 8 7.38 1.77 5.50
C GLY A 8 6.17 2.07 6.37
N ILE A 9 5.13 2.68 5.78
CA ILE A 9 3.89 2.99 6.49
C ILE A 9 3.25 1.72 7.08
N LEU A 10 3.21 0.62 6.32
CA LEU A 10 2.67 -0.64 6.83
C LEU A 10 3.49 -1.19 8.00
N ALA A 11 4.82 -1.06 7.95
CA ALA A 11 5.69 -1.49 9.04
C ALA A 11 5.45 -0.68 10.32
N GLU A 12 5.31 0.65 10.21
CA GLU A 12 4.97 1.53 11.33
C GLU A 12 3.61 1.13 11.94
N VAL A 13 2.57 0.92 11.11
CA VAL A 13 1.25 0.46 11.59
C VAL A 13 1.38 -0.86 12.35
N GLN A 14 2.09 -1.85 11.80
CA GLN A 14 2.26 -3.17 12.40
C GLN A 14 3.12 -3.15 13.68
N ALA A 15 3.99 -2.16 13.82
CA ALA A 15 4.75 -1.92 15.04
C ALA A 15 3.93 -1.21 16.13
N GLY A 16 2.67 -0.86 15.85
CA GLY A 16 1.83 -0.07 16.75
C GLY A 16 2.30 1.40 16.87
N GLU A 17 3.11 1.87 15.92
CA GLU A 17 3.60 3.24 15.91
C GLU A 17 2.53 4.20 15.38
N ASN A 18 2.64 5.47 15.78
CA ASN A 18 1.67 6.48 15.37
C ASN A 18 1.95 6.97 13.94
N VAL A 19 1.20 6.45 12.98
CA VAL A 19 1.26 6.90 11.59
C VAL A 19 0.48 8.21 11.40
N PRO A 20 1.05 9.24 10.72
CA PRO A 20 0.36 10.48 10.40
C PRO A 20 -0.93 10.26 9.60
N HIS A 21 -1.89 11.18 9.71
CA HIS A 21 -3.18 11.09 9.01
C HIS A 21 -3.02 10.83 7.50
N MET A 22 -2.11 11.57 6.83
CA MET A 22 -1.83 11.37 5.41
C MET A 22 -1.18 10.02 5.10
N GLY A 23 -0.43 9.45 6.04
CA GLY A 23 0.14 8.10 5.94
C GLY A 23 -0.95 7.03 6.00
N ARG A 24 -1.85 7.14 6.97
CA ARG A 24 -3.02 6.25 7.08
C ARG A 24 -3.89 6.32 5.82
N PHE A 25 -4.19 7.52 5.35
CA PHE A 25 -4.91 7.73 4.09
C PHE A 25 -4.21 7.06 2.90
N ALA A 26 -2.90 7.26 2.75
CA ALA A 26 -2.13 6.68 1.65
C ALA A 26 -2.13 5.15 1.68
N LEU A 27 -2.00 4.54 2.87
CA LEU A 27 -2.04 3.09 3.03
C LEU A 27 -3.43 2.52 2.70
N VAL A 28 -4.48 3.06 3.34
CA VAL A 28 -5.86 2.57 3.17
C VAL A 28 -6.32 2.68 1.71
N SER A 29 -6.17 3.86 1.10
CA SER A 29 -6.56 4.08 -0.30
C SER A 29 -5.75 3.22 -1.28
N PHE A 30 -4.47 2.94 -0.98
CA PHE A 30 -3.65 2.04 -1.80
C PHE A 30 -4.12 0.59 -1.71
N LEU A 31 -4.39 0.09 -0.50
CA LEU A 31 -4.87 -1.27 -0.29
C LEU A 31 -6.27 -1.49 -0.89
N ASN A 32 -7.16 -0.50 -0.74
CA ASN A 32 -8.47 -0.52 -1.41
C ASN A 32 -8.34 -0.56 -2.93
N ALA A 33 -7.39 0.20 -3.51
CA ALA A 33 -7.10 0.12 -4.95
C ALA A 33 -6.57 -1.25 -5.39
N LEU A 34 -6.00 -2.04 -4.46
CA LEU A 34 -5.63 -3.45 -4.67
C LEU A 34 -6.77 -4.44 -4.38
N LYS A 35 -7.98 -3.95 -4.06
CA LYS A 35 -9.20 -4.73 -3.79
C LYS A 35 -9.17 -5.53 -2.48
N LEU A 36 -8.43 -5.06 -1.47
CA LEU A 36 -8.63 -5.55 -0.11
C LEU A 36 -9.97 -5.06 0.42
N THR A 37 -10.63 -5.87 1.24
CA THR A 37 -11.89 -5.48 1.88
C THR A 37 -11.61 -4.49 3.02
N THR A 38 -12.63 -3.73 3.43
CA THR A 38 -12.53 -2.87 4.61
C THR A 38 -12.12 -3.67 5.85
N GLN A 39 -12.66 -4.88 6.03
CA GLN A 39 -12.27 -5.76 7.14
C GLN A 39 -10.79 -6.12 7.10
N ASP A 40 -10.27 -6.55 5.93
CA ASP A 40 -8.85 -6.89 5.78
C ASP A 40 -7.95 -5.69 6.12
N ILE A 41 -8.40 -4.48 5.82
CA ILE A 41 -7.66 -3.25 6.10
C ILE A 41 -7.72 -2.91 7.60
N ILE A 42 -8.88 -3.02 8.24
CA ILE A 42 -9.07 -2.80 9.68
C ILE A 42 -8.15 -3.72 10.48
N ASP A 43 -8.07 -5.00 10.09
CA ASP A 43 -7.27 -6.02 10.77
C ASP A 43 -5.76 -5.69 10.77
N LEU A 44 -5.29 -4.80 9.89
CA LEU A 44 -3.90 -4.33 9.91
C LEU A 44 -3.63 -3.34 11.06
N PHE A 45 -4.66 -2.60 11.52
CA PHE A 45 -4.53 -1.57 12.54
C PHE A 45 -4.79 -2.08 13.97
N ASN A 46 -5.26 -3.31 14.14
CA ASN A 46 -5.61 -3.90 15.44
C ASN A 46 -4.41 -4.14 16.39
N THR A 47 -3.19 -3.86 15.93
CA THR A 47 -1.95 -4.01 16.69
C THR A 47 -1.61 -2.77 17.52
N ALA A 48 -2.29 -1.64 17.29
CA ALA A 48 -2.09 -0.42 18.06
C ALA A 48 -2.73 -0.54 19.46
N PRO A 49 -2.04 -0.12 20.55
CA PRO A 49 -2.54 -0.27 21.93
C PRO A 49 -3.85 0.49 22.20
N ASP A 50 -4.08 1.61 21.52
CA ASP A 50 -5.29 2.44 21.62
C ASP A 50 -6.26 2.21 20.45
N PHE A 51 -6.22 1.03 19.82
CA PHE A 51 -7.06 0.72 18.67
C PHE A 51 -8.55 0.72 19.06
N ASP A 52 -9.31 1.54 18.34
CA ASP A 52 -10.77 1.61 18.41
C ASP A 52 -11.34 1.20 17.05
N GLU A 53 -11.97 0.03 17.02
CA GLU A 53 -12.46 -0.58 15.77
C GLU A 53 -13.55 0.28 15.13
N GLU A 54 -14.49 0.80 15.91
CA GLU A 54 -15.63 1.58 15.40
C GLU A 54 -15.14 2.88 14.74
N LYS A 55 -14.23 3.60 15.40
CA LYS A 55 -13.62 4.80 14.83
C LYS A 55 -12.78 4.49 13.60
N SER A 56 -12.02 3.39 13.62
CA SER A 56 -11.16 3.01 12.50
C SER A 56 -11.99 2.59 11.28
N ARG A 57 -13.05 1.81 11.50
CA ARG A 57 -14.02 1.41 10.48
C ARG A 57 -14.64 2.63 9.82
N TYR A 58 -15.13 3.60 10.60
CA TYR A 58 -15.69 4.83 10.06
C TYR A 58 -14.71 5.57 9.12
N GLN A 59 -13.44 5.71 9.54
CA GLN A 59 -12.43 6.36 8.70
C GLN A 59 -12.10 5.56 7.44
N ILE A 60 -11.99 4.23 7.56
CA ILE A 60 -11.67 3.36 6.44
C ILE A 60 -12.83 3.34 5.45
N ASP A 61 -14.07 3.16 5.90
CA ASP A 61 -15.30 3.20 5.09
C ASP A 61 -15.39 4.50 4.29
N HIS A 62 -15.11 5.63 4.94
CA HIS A 62 -15.09 6.93 4.26
C HIS A 62 -14.06 6.97 3.13
N ILE A 63 -12.86 6.40 3.32
CA ILE A 63 -11.79 6.36 2.32
C ILE A 63 -12.11 5.36 1.20
N THR A 64 -12.61 4.17 1.56
CA THR A 64 -12.90 3.08 0.62
C THR A 64 -14.12 3.39 -0.22
N GLY A 65 -15.03 4.22 0.29
CA GLY A 65 -16.33 4.49 -0.29
C GLY A 65 -17.37 3.44 0.07
N GLU A 66 -17.10 2.59 1.07
CA GLU A 66 -18.09 1.64 1.56
C GLU A 66 -19.19 2.40 2.31
N GLY A 67 -20.44 2.29 1.83
CA GLY A 67 -21.55 3.11 2.34
C GLY A 67 -21.55 4.59 1.92
N SER A 68 -20.64 5.00 1.02
CA SER A 68 -20.50 6.36 0.51
C SER A 68 -20.51 6.40 -1.02
N SER A 69 -20.81 7.55 -1.63
CA SER A 69 -20.77 7.71 -3.09
C SER A 69 -19.37 7.91 -3.65
N THR A 70 -18.35 8.09 -2.80
CA THR A 70 -16.98 8.48 -3.22
C THR A 70 -15.94 7.51 -2.67
N SER A 71 -15.21 6.86 -3.57
CA SER A 71 -14.01 6.08 -3.26
C SER A 71 -12.76 6.88 -3.60
N TYR A 72 -11.87 7.08 -2.61
CA TYR A 72 -10.68 7.90 -2.80
C TYR A 72 -9.55 7.13 -3.50
N LYS A 73 -8.85 7.84 -4.38
CA LYS A 73 -7.66 7.31 -5.05
C LYS A 73 -6.41 7.54 -4.20
N PRO A 74 -5.47 6.58 -4.18
CA PRO A 74 -4.19 6.76 -3.50
C PRO A 74 -3.40 7.94 -4.07
N PRO A 75 -2.59 8.62 -3.22
CA PRO A 75 -1.75 9.72 -3.66
C PRO A 75 -0.62 9.24 -4.59
N GLY A 76 -0.30 10.05 -5.60
CA GLY A 76 0.86 9.86 -6.46
C GLY A 76 2.18 10.16 -5.73
N CYS A 77 3.32 9.84 -6.38
CA CYS A 77 4.64 9.99 -5.77
C CYS A 77 4.95 11.43 -5.35
N ASP A 78 4.53 12.44 -6.12
CA ASP A 78 4.82 13.83 -5.76
C ASP A 78 4.07 14.26 -4.50
N LYS A 79 2.81 13.84 -4.35
CA LYS A 79 2.05 14.06 -3.10
C LYS A 79 2.71 13.35 -1.92
N LEU A 80 3.15 12.11 -2.09
CA LEU A 80 3.85 11.37 -1.03
C LEU A 80 5.16 12.05 -0.62
N LYS A 81 5.91 12.64 -1.55
CA LYS A 81 7.08 13.46 -1.22
C LYS A 81 6.68 14.70 -0.41
N THR A 82 5.64 15.42 -0.85
CA THR A 82 5.14 16.60 -0.13
C THR A 82 4.67 16.26 1.29
N TYR A 83 4.08 15.08 1.49
CA TYR A 83 3.64 14.61 2.82
C TYR A 83 4.78 14.05 3.67
N GLY A 84 6.02 13.99 3.17
CA GLY A 84 7.16 13.39 3.88
C GLY A 84 7.10 11.86 3.97
N LEU A 85 6.25 11.20 3.17
CA LEU A 85 6.01 9.75 3.19
C LEU A 85 6.86 8.97 2.16
N CYS A 86 7.72 9.67 1.41
CA CYS A 86 8.60 9.05 0.43
C CYS A 86 9.98 8.77 1.07
N PRO A 87 10.35 7.49 1.29
CA PRO A 87 11.61 7.16 1.96
C PRO A 87 12.77 7.29 0.97
N SER A 88 13.41 8.46 0.94
CA SER A 88 14.46 8.81 -0.03
C SER A 88 15.62 7.81 -0.08
N GLU A 89 15.94 7.16 1.05
CA GLU A 89 17.05 6.21 1.17
C GLU A 89 16.69 4.78 0.69
N GLU A 90 15.40 4.44 0.58
CA GLU A 90 14.92 3.10 0.19
C GLU A 90 14.43 3.03 -1.26
N ILE A 91 14.70 4.07 -2.07
CA ILE A 91 14.25 4.16 -3.46
C ILE A 91 15.09 3.25 -4.37
N ASP A 92 14.47 2.19 -4.89
CA ASP A 92 15.07 1.33 -5.92
C ASP A 92 14.94 1.91 -7.35
N GLU A 93 15.63 1.30 -8.31
CA GLU A 93 15.62 1.70 -9.73
C GLU A 93 14.23 1.74 -10.40
N ILE A 94 13.28 0.94 -9.89
CA ILE A 94 11.90 0.94 -10.39
C ILE A 94 11.17 2.14 -9.80
N CYS A 95 11.34 2.39 -8.51
CA CYS A 95 10.75 3.53 -7.82
C CYS A 95 11.19 4.86 -8.45
N LYS A 96 12.47 5.00 -8.82
CA LYS A 96 13.00 6.18 -9.55
C LYS A 96 12.30 6.45 -10.89
N LYS A 97 11.77 5.40 -11.54
CA LYS A 97 11.17 5.47 -12.89
C LYS A 97 9.64 5.44 -12.86
N THR A 98 9.03 5.44 -11.68
CA THR A 98 7.57 5.41 -11.52
C THR A 98 7.05 6.69 -10.89
N ILE A 99 5.88 7.14 -11.35
CA ILE A 99 5.21 8.34 -10.84
C ILE A 99 4.10 8.05 -9.82
N HIS A 100 3.79 6.76 -9.61
CA HIS A 100 2.66 6.35 -8.77
C HIS A 100 2.94 5.01 -8.07
N PRO A 101 2.60 4.85 -6.77
CA PRO A 101 2.75 3.59 -6.02
C PRO A 101 2.12 2.38 -6.71
N LEU A 102 0.89 2.52 -7.23
CA LEU A 102 0.22 1.45 -7.99
C LEU A 102 1.00 1.03 -9.25
N SER A 103 1.66 1.97 -9.94
CA SER A 103 2.49 1.68 -11.11
C SER A 103 3.71 0.85 -10.71
N TYR A 104 4.36 1.21 -9.60
CA TYR A 104 5.44 0.41 -9.01
C TYR A 104 4.98 -1.01 -8.70
N TYR A 105 3.86 -1.16 -7.98
CA TYR A 105 3.33 -2.46 -7.59
C TYR A 105 3.04 -3.34 -8.81
N SER A 106 2.35 -2.77 -9.80
CA SER A 106 1.99 -3.44 -11.05
C SER A 106 3.22 -3.90 -11.84
N TYR A 107 4.25 -3.05 -11.92
CA TYR A 107 5.49 -3.38 -12.63
C TYR A 107 6.23 -4.54 -11.94
N ARG A 108 6.39 -4.48 -10.60
CA ARG A 108 7.03 -5.56 -9.83
C ARG A 108 6.26 -6.87 -9.94
N TRP A 109 4.92 -6.82 -9.95
CA TRP A 109 4.07 -7.98 -10.13
C TRP A 109 4.30 -8.64 -11.51
N LYS A 110 4.32 -7.85 -12.58
CA LYS A 110 4.60 -8.33 -13.95
C LYS A 110 5.99 -8.97 -14.05
N LEU A 111 7.03 -8.35 -13.49
CA LEU A 111 8.37 -8.93 -13.45
C LEU A 111 8.40 -10.27 -12.71
N SER A 112 7.70 -10.36 -11.57
CA SER A 112 7.62 -11.59 -10.78
C SER A 112 6.94 -12.72 -11.56
N LYS A 113 5.85 -12.41 -12.29
CA LYS A 113 5.19 -13.38 -13.18
C LYS A 113 6.10 -13.86 -14.31
N LYS A 114 6.86 -12.96 -14.96
CA LYS A 114 7.82 -13.33 -16.01
C LYS A 114 8.91 -14.27 -15.47
N LYS A 115 9.49 -13.96 -14.31
CA LYS A 115 10.50 -14.82 -13.67
C LYS A 115 9.95 -16.23 -13.36
N ARG A 116 8.72 -16.31 -12.82
CA ARG A 116 8.06 -17.61 -12.56
C ARG A 116 7.83 -18.42 -13.83
N LYS A 117 7.44 -17.78 -14.94
CA LYS A 117 7.29 -18.45 -16.24
C LYS A 117 8.62 -18.98 -16.79
N LYS A 118 9.69 -18.18 -16.71
CA LYS A 118 11.03 -18.58 -17.18
C LYS A 118 11.56 -19.80 -16.41
N SER A 119 11.49 -19.76 -15.08
CA SER A 119 11.92 -20.86 -14.21
C SER A 119 11.12 -22.15 -14.44
N LYS A 120 9.81 -22.06 -14.75
CA LYS A 120 9.01 -23.24 -15.13
C LYS A 120 9.42 -23.83 -16.48
N LYS A 121 9.84 -22.99 -17.43
CA LYS A 121 10.30 -23.43 -18.75
C LYS A 121 11.66 -24.15 -18.63
N GLU A 122 12.62 -23.54 -17.92
CA GLU A 122 13.94 -24.12 -17.67
C GLU A 122 13.87 -25.48 -16.93
N LYS A 123 12.87 -25.68 -16.06
CA LYS A 123 12.64 -26.97 -15.38
C LYS A 123 11.93 -28.03 -16.22
N ALA A 124 11.30 -27.65 -17.32
CA ALA A 124 10.60 -28.58 -18.22
C ALA A 124 11.49 -29.01 -19.41
N GLU A 125 12.61 -28.32 -19.63
CA GLU A 125 13.61 -28.61 -20.66
C GLU A 125 14.79 -29.44 -20.12
N VAL A 126 14.75 -29.85 -18.83
CA VAL A 126 15.73 -30.72 -18.15
C VAL A 126 15.08 -32.06 -17.80
#